data_AF-A0A6A5AHK5-F1
#
_entry.id   AF-A0A6A5AHK5-F1
#
_cell.length_a   1.000
_cell.length_b   1.000
_cell.length_c   1.000
_cell.angle_alpha   90.00
_cell.angle_beta   90.00
_cell.angle_gamma   90.00
#
_symmetry.space_group_name_H-M   'P 1'
#
loop_
_entity.id
_entity.type
_entity.pdbx_description
1 polymer ?
#
loop_
_entity_poly.entity_id
_entity_poly.type
_entity_poly.pdbx_seq_one_letter_code
_entity_poly.pdbx_strand_id
1 'polypeptide(L)'
;VIKKSLAPKWRQKFYFAINPATKYTNTVVKLRCEDQDVFGTDFMGLVAIDVREWIQKFGGIKTDLWLSLGPNTNNPTRANLSEEEPSELGWGQLHVAIEPCTLDCPLDRLAQGETDSEVYAAGDGGESGANGTLDEVRHAHIYMTRIYG
;
A
#
# COMPACT_ATOMS: atom_id res chain seq x y z
N VAL A 1 14.69 7.50 2.07
CA VAL A 1 14.76 8.77 1.30
C VAL A 1 15.55 8.54 0.04
N ILE A 2 14.98 8.85 -1.14
CA ILE A 2 15.67 8.75 -2.42
C ILE A 2 16.10 10.15 -2.83
N LYS A 3 17.41 10.37 -3.02
CA LYS A 3 17.95 11.71 -3.31
C LYS A 3 17.67 12.10 -4.77
N LYS A 4 17.25 13.35 -4.99
CA LYS A 4 17.17 14.01 -6.31
C LYS A 4 16.37 13.23 -7.37
N SER A 5 15.11 12.92 -7.08
CA SER A 5 14.26 12.17 -8.01
C SER A 5 12.82 12.68 -7.99
N LEU A 6 12.27 12.99 -9.17
CA LEU A 6 10.84 13.31 -9.37
C LEU A 6 9.97 12.04 -9.47
N ALA A 7 10.59 10.89 -9.76
CA ALA A 7 9.91 9.60 -9.81
C ALA A 7 10.61 8.55 -8.93
N PRO A 8 10.68 8.76 -7.60
CA PRO A 8 11.35 7.88 -6.68
C PRO A 8 10.79 6.45 -6.74
N LYS A 9 11.70 5.46 -6.71
CA LYS A 9 11.36 4.03 -6.67
C LYS A 9 11.89 3.42 -5.37
N TRP A 10 11.03 3.32 -4.35
CA TRP A 10 11.44 2.77 -3.05
C TRP A 10 11.66 1.27 -3.10
N ARG A 11 10.72 0.53 -3.71
CA ARG A 11 10.69 -0.94 -3.65
C ARG A 11 10.82 -1.41 -2.22
N GLN A 12 9.99 -0.88 -1.34
CA GLN A 12 10.02 -1.19 0.08
C GLN A 12 8.79 -2.00 0.47
N LYS A 13 8.98 -2.95 1.39
CA LYS A 13 7.93 -3.79 1.99
C LYS A 13 7.52 -3.27 3.36
N PHE A 14 6.21 -3.22 3.61
CA PHE A 14 5.64 -2.88 4.91
C PHE A 14 4.57 -3.88 5.29
N TYR A 15 4.42 -4.14 6.58
CA TYR A 15 3.47 -5.12 7.13
C TYR A 15 2.55 -4.44 8.14
N PHE A 16 1.25 -4.69 8.02
CA PHE A 16 0.24 -4.17 8.94
C PHE A 16 -0.67 -5.29 9.39
N ALA A 17 -0.94 -5.40 10.70
CA ALA A 17 -1.90 -6.36 11.21
C ALA A 17 -3.33 -5.98 10.77
N ILE A 18 -4.04 -6.95 10.19
CA ILE A 18 -5.46 -6.86 9.87
C ILE A 18 -6.20 -7.98 10.60
N ASN A 19 -7.42 -7.70 11.08
CA ASN A 19 -8.18 -8.65 11.90
C ASN A 19 -9.40 -9.19 11.12
N PRO A 20 -9.35 -10.44 10.60
CA PRO A 20 -10.49 -11.05 9.94
C PRO A 20 -11.70 -11.23 10.85
N ALA A 21 -11.50 -11.42 12.16
CA ALA A 21 -12.59 -11.61 13.12
C ALA A 21 -13.46 -10.35 13.25
N THR A 22 -12.89 -9.16 13.05
CA THR A 22 -13.66 -7.90 13.00
C THR A 22 -14.20 -7.58 11.61
N LYS A 23 -14.04 -8.49 10.64
CA LYS A 23 -14.35 -8.27 9.21
C LYS A 23 -13.72 -6.97 8.68
N TYR A 24 -12.55 -6.62 9.19
CA TYR A 24 -11.80 -5.42 8.82
C TYR A 24 -12.56 -4.11 9.08
N THR A 25 -13.53 -4.13 10.00
CA THR A 25 -14.35 -2.95 10.32
C THR A 25 -13.46 -1.82 10.85
N ASN A 26 -13.65 -0.60 10.34
CA ASN A 26 -12.86 0.60 10.70
C ASN A 26 -11.34 0.46 10.50
N THR A 27 -10.88 -0.47 9.65
CA THR A 27 -9.45 -0.65 9.37
C THR A 27 -9.06 0.16 8.13
N VAL A 28 -8.24 1.20 8.33
CA VAL A 28 -7.80 2.12 7.28
C VAL A 28 -6.28 2.21 7.28
N VAL A 29 -5.66 2.02 6.11
CA VAL A 29 -4.23 2.27 5.91
C VAL A 29 -4.04 3.66 5.32
N LYS A 30 -3.25 4.50 5.98
CA LYS A 30 -2.92 5.85 5.50
C LYS A 30 -1.50 5.87 4.94
N LEU A 31 -1.36 6.33 3.71
CA LEU A 31 -0.09 6.48 3.03
C LEU A 31 0.20 7.97 2.85
N ARG A 32 1.23 8.45 3.55
CA ARG A 32 1.66 9.85 3.56
C ARG A 32 3.01 9.94 2.85
N CYS A 33 3.08 10.80 1.84
CA CYS A 33 4.32 11.11 1.15
C CYS A 33 4.89 12.43 1.64
N GLU A 34 6.20 12.44 1.89
CA GLU A 34 6.95 13.63 2.30
C GLU A 34 8.25 13.70 1.50
N ASP A 35 8.64 14.92 1.11
CA ASP A 35 9.99 15.22 0.65
C ASP A 35 10.85 15.55 1.86
N GLN A 36 11.96 14.83 2.03
CA GLN A 36 12.88 15.04 3.15
C GLN A 36 14.12 15.75 2.64
N ASP A 37 14.29 17.01 3.04
CA ASP A 37 15.52 17.78 2.85
C ASP A 37 16.22 18.02 4.19
N VAL A 38 17.43 18.60 4.15
CA VAL A 38 18.27 18.96 5.29
C VAL A 38 17.54 19.91 6.25
N PHE A 39 16.63 20.74 5.74
CA PHE A 39 15.94 21.78 6.49
C PHE A 39 14.55 21.39 7.00
N GLY A 40 14.04 20.20 6.67
CA GLY A 40 12.73 19.74 7.13
C GLY A 40 12.10 18.70 6.20
N THR A 41 10.86 18.33 6.54
CA THR A 41 10.00 17.53 5.67
C THR A 41 8.92 18.41 5.05
N ASP A 42 8.76 18.33 3.73
CA ASP A 42 7.66 18.95 3.01
C ASP A 42 6.59 17.91 2.68
N PHE A 43 5.33 18.27 2.83
CA PHE A 43 4.22 17.36 2.60
C PHE A 43 3.92 17.28 1.11
N MET A 44 3.95 16.07 0.54
CA MET A 44 3.67 15.85 -0.87
C MET A 44 2.27 15.29 -1.13
N GLY A 45 1.68 14.60 -0.16
CA GLY A 45 0.33 14.04 -0.36
C GLY A 45 -0.06 12.95 0.64
N LEU A 46 -1.36 12.67 0.69
CA LEU A 46 -1.96 11.68 1.58
C LEU A 46 -3.08 10.93 0.85
N VAL A 47 -3.13 9.61 1.04
CA VAL A 47 -4.24 8.76 0.58
C VAL A 47 -4.60 7.75 1.68
N ALA A 48 -5.89 7.40 1.76
CA ALA A 48 -6.41 6.42 2.70
C ALA A 48 -7.06 5.24 1.98
N ILE A 49 -6.62 4.03 2.30
CA ILE A 49 -7.15 2.77 1.78
C ILE A 49 -8.06 2.15 2.84
N ASP A 50 -9.31 1.91 2.48
CA ASP A 50 -10.24 1.12 3.27
C ASP A 50 -9.96 -0.37 3.05
N VAL A 51 -9.45 -1.05 4.08
CA VAL A 51 -9.03 -2.46 3.97
C VAL A 51 -10.22 -3.37 3.68
N ARG A 52 -11.41 -3.05 4.22
CA ARG A 52 -12.61 -3.85 3.98
C ARG A 52 -13.02 -3.77 2.52
N GLU A 53 -13.06 -2.57 1.96
CA GLU A 53 -13.39 -2.39 0.54
C GLU A 53 -12.37 -3.08 -0.37
N TRP A 54 -11.07 -2.94 -0.06
CA TRP A 54 -10.01 -3.59 -0.84
C TRP A 54 -10.12 -5.12 -0.81
N ILE A 55 -10.33 -5.74 0.35
CA ILE A 55 -10.57 -7.19 0.44
C ILE A 55 -11.84 -7.60 -0.31
N GLN A 56 -12.94 -6.86 -0.17
CA GLN A 56 -14.20 -7.16 -0.85
C GLN A 56 -14.06 -7.09 -2.37
N LYS A 57 -13.26 -6.16 -2.87
CA LYS A 57 -13.05 -5.98 -4.30
C LYS A 57 -12.12 -7.02 -4.90
N PHE A 58 -11.01 -7.33 -4.24
CA PHE A 58 -9.93 -8.12 -4.83
C PHE A 58 -9.79 -9.53 -4.26
N GLY A 59 -10.64 -9.92 -3.29
CA GLY A 59 -10.71 -11.30 -2.80
C GLY A 59 -9.45 -11.79 -2.08
N GLY A 60 -8.55 -10.89 -1.74
CA GLY A 60 -7.25 -11.23 -1.15
C GLY A 60 -6.20 -11.74 -2.14
N ILE A 61 -6.37 -11.43 -3.42
CA ILE A 61 -5.32 -11.59 -4.43
C ILE A 61 -4.35 -10.40 -4.31
N LYS A 62 -3.07 -10.63 -4.61
CA LYS A 62 -2.09 -9.55 -4.76
C LYS A 62 -2.54 -8.61 -5.87
N THR A 63 -2.71 -7.33 -5.56
CA THR A 63 -3.17 -6.34 -6.52
C THR A 63 -2.26 -5.15 -6.63
N ASP A 64 -2.00 -4.76 -7.87
CA ASP A 64 -1.15 -3.65 -8.25
C ASP A 64 -2.05 -2.46 -8.63
N LEU A 65 -1.80 -1.30 -8.01
CA LEU A 65 -2.71 -0.16 -7.99
C LEU A 65 -1.92 1.15 -8.07
N TRP A 66 -2.41 2.08 -8.89
CA TRP A 66 -2.04 3.48 -8.79
C TRP A 66 -3.04 4.21 -7.90
N LEU A 67 -2.53 5.04 -6.98
CA LEU A 67 -3.34 5.78 -6.01
C LEU A 67 -3.07 7.27 -6.15
N SER A 68 -4.10 8.07 -6.48
CA SER A 68 -3.96 9.53 -6.45
C SER A 68 -3.79 10.03 -5.03
N LEU A 69 -2.79 10.87 -4.82
CA LEU A 69 -2.59 11.57 -3.57
C LEU A 69 -3.54 12.76 -3.47
N GLY A 70 -3.83 13.17 -2.24
CA GLY A 70 -4.64 14.35 -1.95
C GLY A 70 -4.05 15.21 -0.83
N PRO A 71 -4.76 16.28 -0.46
CA PRO A 71 -4.32 17.24 0.54
C PRO A 71 -4.27 16.63 1.96
N ASN A 72 -3.46 17.23 2.83
CA ASN A 72 -3.42 16.89 4.25
C ASN A 72 -4.67 17.41 4.97
N THR A 73 -5.70 16.57 5.12
CA THR A 73 -6.91 16.91 5.86
C THR A 73 -7.27 15.81 6.86
N ASN A 74 -8.13 16.15 7.83
CA ASN A 74 -8.67 15.18 8.79
C ASN A 74 -9.48 14.07 8.11
N ASN A 75 -9.99 14.32 6.90
CA ASN A 75 -10.71 13.35 6.09
C ASN A 75 -9.93 13.08 4.79
N PRO A 76 -8.86 12.25 4.86
CA PRO A 76 -7.98 12.03 3.72
C PRO A 76 -8.73 11.50 2.51
N THR A 77 -8.23 11.83 1.32
CA THR A 77 -8.75 11.29 0.06
C THR A 77 -8.76 9.77 0.12
N ARG A 78 -9.93 9.19 -0.10
CA ARG A 78 -10.12 7.74 -0.15
C ARG A 78 -9.59 7.22 -1.48
N ALA A 79 -8.81 6.14 -1.43
CA ALA A 79 -8.28 5.47 -2.60
C ALA A 79 -9.44 5.06 -3.54
N ASN A 80 -9.36 5.45 -4.81
CA ASN A 80 -10.25 4.89 -5.83
C ASN A 80 -9.68 3.56 -6.30
N LEU A 81 -10.26 2.46 -5.84
CA LEU A 81 -9.80 1.12 -6.19
C LEU A 81 -10.29 0.65 -7.56
N SER A 82 -11.05 1.46 -8.30
CA SER A 82 -11.68 1.13 -9.59
C SER A 82 -11.05 1.80 -10.80
N GLU A 83 -10.15 2.75 -10.59
CA GLU A 83 -9.41 3.38 -11.67
C GLU A 83 -8.09 2.63 -11.87
N GLU A 84 -7.88 2.09 -13.07
CA GLU A 84 -6.60 1.49 -13.47
C GLU A 84 -5.53 2.58 -13.67
N GLU A 85 -5.95 3.73 -14.22
CA GLU A 85 -5.14 4.95 -14.37
C GLU A 85 -5.84 6.12 -13.68
N PRO A 86 -5.42 6.48 -12.45
CA PRO A 86 -6.07 7.53 -11.68
C PRO A 86 -5.91 8.89 -12.34
N SER A 87 -6.91 9.76 -12.16
CA SER A 87 -6.77 11.16 -12.53
C SER A 87 -5.69 11.85 -11.68
N GLU A 88 -4.75 12.58 -12.29
CA GLU A 88 -3.79 13.38 -11.55
C GLU A 88 -4.50 14.56 -10.86
N LEU A 89 -4.63 14.48 -9.53
CA LEU A 89 -5.26 15.52 -8.70
C LEU A 89 -4.30 16.67 -8.36
N GLY A 90 -3.14 16.76 -9.02
CA GLY A 90 -2.11 17.78 -8.77
C GLY A 90 -1.23 17.55 -7.54
N TRP A 91 -1.46 16.47 -6.77
CA TRP A 91 -0.64 16.06 -5.62
C TRP A 91 0.28 14.86 -5.94
N GLY A 92 0.21 14.38 -7.19
CA GLY A 92 0.89 13.19 -7.63
C GLY A 92 0.15 11.89 -7.35
N GLN A 93 0.81 10.78 -7.68
CA GLN A 93 0.27 9.43 -7.58
C GLN A 93 1.27 8.51 -6.89
N LEU A 94 0.81 7.46 -6.22
CA LEU A 94 1.64 6.42 -5.63
C LEU A 94 1.30 5.07 -6.26
N HIS A 95 2.31 4.37 -6.77
CA HIS A 95 2.17 2.99 -7.24
C HIS A 95 2.40 2.04 -6.09
N VAL A 96 1.42 1.19 -5.83
CA VAL A 96 1.52 0.16 -4.81
C VAL A 96 1.07 -1.20 -5.27
N ALA A 97 1.65 -2.25 -4.70
CA ALA A 97 1.02 -3.56 -4.71
C ALA A 97 0.59 -3.93 -3.28
N ILE A 98 -0.56 -4.59 -3.15
CA ILE A 98 -1.13 -4.97 -1.85
C ILE A 98 -1.54 -6.43 -1.90
N GLU A 99 -1.21 -7.21 -0.87
CA GLU A 99 -1.66 -8.59 -0.72
C GLU A 99 -1.93 -8.91 0.75
N PRO A 100 -2.92 -9.76 1.06
CA PRO A 100 -3.03 -10.31 2.39
C PRO A 100 -2.07 -11.49 2.51
N CYS A 101 -1.41 -11.59 3.65
CA CYS A 101 -0.55 -12.72 3.97
C CYS A 101 -0.85 -13.24 5.37
N THR A 102 -0.36 -14.44 5.62
CA THR A 102 -0.15 -14.97 6.96
C THR A 102 1.33 -14.83 7.29
N LEU A 103 1.65 -14.64 8.56
CA LEU A 103 3.04 -14.50 9.00
C LEU A 103 3.46 -15.71 9.81
N ASP A 104 4.62 -16.27 9.47
CA ASP A 104 5.25 -17.36 10.23
C ASP A 104 5.88 -16.88 11.55
N CYS A 105 5.92 -15.56 11.77
CA CYS A 105 6.46 -14.96 12.98
C CYS A 105 5.66 -13.73 13.42
N PRO A 106 5.79 -13.31 14.68
CA PRO A 106 5.20 -12.07 15.18
C PRO A 106 5.62 -10.84 14.35
N LEU A 107 4.67 -9.92 14.10
CA LEU A 107 4.86 -8.72 13.29
C LEU A 107 6.03 -7.83 13.76
N ASP A 108 6.28 -7.76 15.08
CA ASP A 108 7.35 -6.96 15.67
C ASP A 108 8.76 -7.47 15.34
N ARG A 109 8.88 -8.70 14.83
CA ARG A 109 10.13 -9.28 14.33
C ARG A 109 10.38 -8.98 12.86
N LEU A 110 9.41 -8.43 12.15
CA LEU A 110 9.55 -8.05 10.74
C LEU A 110 10.10 -6.64 10.62
N ALA A 111 11.16 -6.51 9.85
CA ALA A 111 11.71 -5.21 9.52
C ALA A 111 10.76 -4.47 8.54
N GLN A 112 10.49 -3.20 8.85
CA GLN A 112 9.64 -2.34 8.06
C GLN A 112 10.47 -1.52 7.09
N GLY A 113 10.06 -1.48 5.83
CA GLY A 113 10.74 -0.72 4.79
C GLY A 113 11.99 -1.40 4.24
N GLU A 114 12.14 -2.71 4.40
CA GLU A 114 13.20 -3.46 3.72
C GLU A 114 13.03 -3.41 2.21
N THR A 115 14.16 -3.41 1.49
CA THR A 115 14.16 -3.46 0.04
C THR A 115 13.59 -4.78 -0.43
N ASP A 116 12.58 -4.71 -1.27
CA ASP A 116 12.10 -5.86 -2.00
C ASP A 116 13.07 -6.21 -3.14
N SER A 117 13.70 -7.37 -3.01
CA SER A 117 14.56 -7.96 -4.04
C SER A 117 13.77 -8.74 -5.10
N GLU A 118 12.46 -8.99 -4.89
CA GLU A 118 11.63 -9.67 -5.87
C GLU A 118 11.32 -8.73 -7.05
N VAL A 119 11.73 -9.15 -8.24
CA VAL A 119 11.49 -8.39 -9.47
C VAL A 119 10.07 -8.69 -9.93
N TYR A 120 9.12 -7.79 -9.64
CA TYR A 120 7.80 -7.84 -10.31
C TYR A 120 7.98 -7.41 -11.76
N ALA A 121 8.19 -8.40 -12.63
CA ALA A 121 7.89 -8.22 -14.04
C ALA A 121 6.38 -7.95 -14.15
N ALA A 122 6.01 -6.86 -14.83
CA ALA A 122 4.62 -6.65 -15.21
C ALA A 122 4.18 -7.83 -16.10
N GLY A 123 3.19 -8.59 -15.64
CA GLY A 123 2.57 -9.70 -16.36
C GLY A 123 3.15 -11.08 -16.00
N ASP A 124 2.42 -11.87 -15.23
CA ASP A 124 1.45 -12.83 -15.78
C ASP A 124 0.65 -13.44 -14.61
N GLY A 125 -0.63 -13.73 -14.83
CA GLY A 125 -1.55 -14.21 -13.81
C GLY A 125 -1.10 -15.53 -13.18
N GLY A 126 -0.75 -15.51 -11.90
CA GLY A 126 -0.49 -16.70 -11.11
C GLY A 126 -1.58 -16.90 -10.06
N GLU A 127 -2.50 -17.83 -10.32
CA GLU A 127 -3.40 -18.35 -9.29
C GLU A 127 -2.57 -19.00 -8.18
N SER A 128 -2.81 -18.60 -6.93
CA SER A 128 -2.43 -19.40 -5.77
C SER A 128 -3.60 -19.45 -4.80
N GLY A 129 -4.33 -20.57 -4.86
CA GLY A 129 -5.37 -20.89 -3.89
C GLY A 129 -4.75 -21.30 -2.57
N ALA A 130 -5.15 -20.64 -1.49
CA ALA A 130 -4.92 -21.10 -0.13
C ALA A 130 -6.23 -21.05 0.65
N ASN A 131 -6.84 -22.23 0.84
CA ASN A 131 -7.90 -22.46 1.81
C ASN A 131 -7.28 -22.40 3.22
N GLY A 132 -7.34 -21.23 3.86
CA GLY A 132 -6.94 -21.03 5.25
C GLY A 132 -8.15 -20.79 6.16
N THR A 133 -8.25 -21.56 7.24
CA THR A 133 -9.25 -21.49 8.32
C THR A 133 -9.32 -20.11 8.99
N LEU A 134 -10.51 -19.74 9.47
CA LEU A 134 -10.97 -18.37 9.76
C LEU A 134 -10.35 -17.63 10.98
N ASP A 135 -9.33 -18.16 11.63
CA ASP A 135 -8.79 -17.64 12.91
C ASP A 135 -7.35 -17.10 12.84
N GLU A 136 -6.81 -16.87 11.63
CA GLU A 136 -5.43 -16.41 11.46
C GLU A 136 -5.35 -14.88 11.33
N VAL A 137 -4.51 -14.23 12.15
CA VAL A 137 -4.20 -12.80 12.00
C VAL A 137 -3.53 -12.60 10.64
N ARG A 138 -4.24 -11.98 9.72
CA ARG A 138 -3.72 -11.66 8.39
C ARG A 138 -2.94 -10.35 8.47
N HIS A 139 -2.00 -10.17 7.55
CA HIS A 139 -1.27 -8.91 7.41
C HIS A 139 -1.42 -8.39 5.98
N ALA A 140 -1.36 -7.09 5.80
CA ALA A 140 -1.33 -6.49 4.46
C ALA A 140 0.11 -6.11 4.12
N HIS A 141 0.61 -6.56 2.96
CA HIS A 141 1.85 -6.06 2.38
C HIS A 141 1.56 -4.82 1.55
N ILE A 142 2.43 -3.81 1.60
CA ILE A 142 2.40 -2.71 0.64
C ILE A 142 3.77 -2.58 0.00
N TYR A 143 3.82 -2.73 -1.32
CA TYR A 143 4.96 -2.37 -2.14
C TYR A 143 4.80 -0.91 -2.54
N MET A 144 5.83 -0.08 -2.43
CA MET A 144 5.80 1.28 -2.99
C MET A 144 6.78 1.39 -4.15
N THR A 145 6.26 1.47 -5.37
CA THR A 145 7.07 1.27 -6.58
C THR A 145 7.42 2.58 -7.28
N ARG A 146 6.56 3.61 -7.20
CA ARG A 146 6.74 4.85 -7.98
C ARG A 146 5.86 6.00 -7.49
N ILE A 147 6.34 7.24 -7.59
CA ILE A 147 5.49 8.44 -7.57
C ILE A 147 5.62 9.20 -8.88
N TYR A 148 4.53 9.82 -9.34
CA TYR A 148 4.55 10.88 -10.36
C TYR A 148 4.11 12.18 -9.70
N GLY A 149 4.76 13.29 -10.04
CA GLY A 149 4.43 14.65 -9.63
C GLY A 149 4.93 15.64 -10.66
#